data_AF-A0A9J5ZFM9-F1
#
_entry.id   AF-A0A9J5ZFM9-F1
#
_cell.length_a   1.000
_cell.length_b   1.000
_cell.length_c   1.000
_cell.angle_alpha   90.00
_cell.angle_beta   90.00
_cell.angle_gamma   90.00
#
_symmetry.space_group_name_H-M   'P 1'
#
loop_
_entity.id
_entity.type
_entity.pdbx_description
1 polymer ?
#
loop_
_entity_poly.entity_id
_entity_poly.type
_entity_poly.pdbx_seq_one_letter_code
_entity_poly.pdbx_strand_id
1 'polypeptide(L)'
;PCEYDKTTKVRETNIFKNVLRLRHGEKLKPTFYQNPVVGQNYTSFTRYLGLLVHDRIICPLWVQSSIDIEDIMLEHMWAAVAEKFDSDIMNG
;
A
#
# COMPACT_ATOMS: atom_id res chain seq x y z
N PRO A 1 -31.66 9.72 -10.59
CA PRO A 1 -31.13 8.37 -10.89
C PRO A 1 -29.79 8.49 -11.63
N CYS A 2 -28.68 8.35 -10.90
CA CYS A 2 -27.35 8.41 -11.49
C CYS A 2 -27.04 7.02 -12.06
N GLU A 3 -26.90 6.92 -13.37
CA GLU A 3 -26.60 5.68 -14.07
C GLU A 3 -25.19 5.23 -13.69
N TYR A 4 -25.12 4.15 -12.90
CA TYR A 4 -23.88 3.42 -12.62
C TYR A 4 -23.51 2.67 -13.90
N ASP A 5 -22.61 3.28 -14.66
CA ASP A 5 -22.05 2.72 -15.87
C ASP A 5 -21.50 1.32 -15.55
N LYS A 6 -22.12 0.30 -16.15
CA LYS A 6 -21.73 -1.11 -16.01
C LYS A 6 -20.51 -1.34 -16.88
N THR A 7 -19.38 -0.74 -16.53
CA THR A 7 -18.11 -1.13 -17.12
C THR A 7 -17.76 -2.52 -16.58
N THR A 8 -17.88 -3.50 -17.46
CA THR A 8 -17.36 -4.86 -17.31
C THR A 8 -15.96 -4.78 -16.70
N LYS A 9 -15.80 -5.31 -15.48
CA LYS A 9 -14.51 -5.45 -14.81
C LYS A 9 -13.62 -6.36 -15.64
N VAL A 10 -12.91 -5.80 -16.60
CA VAL A 10 -11.67 -6.38 -17.09
C VAL A 10 -10.85 -6.61 -15.82
N ARG A 11 -10.50 -7.87 -15.52
CA ARG A 11 -9.60 -8.20 -14.42
C ARG A 11 -8.33 -7.38 -14.65
N GLU A 12 -8.24 -6.24 -13.98
CA GLU A 12 -7.04 -5.40 -13.99
C GLU A 12 -5.87 -6.32 -13.71
N THR A 13 -4.95 -6.36 -14.67
CA THR A 13 -3.70 -7.10 -14.59
C THR A 13 -3.16 -6.90 -13.18
N ASN A 14 -3.13 -7.98 -12.39
CA ASN A 14 -2.79 -8.01 -10.98
C ASN A 14 -1.70 -6.95 -10.66
N ILE A 15 -2.12 -5.74 -10.25
CA ILE A 15 -1.24 -4.54 -10.15
C ILE A 15 -0.12 -4.82 -9.15
N PHE A 16 -0.39 -5.71 -8.21
CA PHE A 16 0.54 -6.24 -7.22
C PHE A 16 1.67 -7.07 -7.80
N LYS A 17 1.55 -7.61 -9.02
CA LYS A 17 2.69 -8.21 -9.74
C LYS A 17 3.82 -7.21 -9.88
N ASN A 18 3.56 -5.92 -10.03
CA ASN A 18 4.63 -4.94 -10.20
C ASN A 18 5.38 -4.71 -8.89
N VAL A 19 4.67 -4.69 -7.75
CA VAL A 19 5.29 -4.57 -6.41
C VAL A 19 6.02 -5.86 -6.01
N LEU A 20 5.41 -7.02 -6.27
CA LEU A 20 6.02 -8.33 -5.97
C LEU A 20 7.22 -8.67 -6.85
N ARG A 21 7.27 -8.15 -8.08
CA ARG A 21 8.35 -8.43 -9.03
C ARG A 21 9.51 -7.45 -8.93
N LEU A 22 9.47 -6.52 -7.98
CA LEU A 22 10.62 -5.71 -7.63
C LEU A 22 11.76 -6.62 -7.19
N ARG A 23 12.92 -6.46 -7.83
CA ARG A 23 14.15 -7.15 -7.42
C ARG A 23 14.63 -6.57 -6.09
N HIS A 24 15.51 -7.32 -5.42
CA HIS A 24 16.14 -6.82 -4.21
C HIS A 24 16.86 -5.49 -4.50
N GLY A 25 16.48 -4.42 -3.78
CA GLY A 25 16.99 -3.06 -3.98
C GLY A 25 16.19 -2.20 -4.97
N GLU A 26 15.26 -2.76 -5.74
CA GLU A 26 14.34 -1.96 -6.57
C GLU A 26 13.16 -1.48 -5.73
N LYS A 27 12.85 -0.19 -5.84
CA LYS A 27 11.75 0.44 -5.11
C LYS A 27 10.89 1.28 -6.05
N LEU A 28 9.59 1.29 -5.81
CA LEU A 28 8.69 2.22 -6.48
C LEU A 28 8.74 3.56 -5.75
N LYS A 29 8.77 4.67 -6.50
CA LYS A 29 8.69 6.02 -5.93
C LYS A 29 7.26 6.56 -6.05
N PRO A 30 6.43 6.50 -4.99
CA PRO A 30 5.16 7.19 -4.94
C PRO A 30 5.39 8.69 -4.69
N THR A 31 4.53 9.54 -5.24
CA THR A 31 4.55 10.99 -4.95
C THR A 31 3.56 11.30 -3.85
N PHE A 32 3.90 12.20 -2.94
CA PHE A 32 3.01 12.65 -1.88
C PHE A 32 2.72 14.13 -2.04
N TYR A 33 1.46 14.53 -1.81
CA TYR A 33 1.06 15.93 -1.80
C TYR A 33 0.26 16.20 -0.54
N GLN A 34 0.82 16.94 0.43
CA GLN A 34 0.14 17.27 1.69
C GLN A 34 -0.33 16.02 2.49
N ASN A 35 0.43 14.92 2.42
CA ASN A 35 0.22 13.59 3.05
C ASN A 35 -0.47 12.49 2.22
N PRO A 36 -1.51 12.70 1.38
CA PRO A 36 -1.99 11.63 0.51
C PRO A 36 -0.97 11.30 -0.59
N VAL A 37 -0.97 10.02 -0.98
CA VAL A 37 -0.25 9.55 -2.17
C VAL A 37 -1.00 9.99 -3.43
N VAL A 38 -0.27 10.56 -4.38
CA VAL A 38 -0.78 11.08 -5.64
C VAL A 38 0.14 10.65 -6.80
N GLY A 39 -0.34 10.84 -8.03
CA GLY A 39 0.47 10.64 -9.23
C GLY A 39 0.77 9.17 -9.51
N GLN A 40 1.96 8.89 -10.04
CA GLN A 40 2.33 7.54 -10.45
C GLN A 40 2.53 6.63 -9.24
N ASN A 41 2.16 5.34 -9.39
CA ASN A 41 2.23 4.33 -8.34
C ASN A 41 1.27 4.50 -7.15
N TYR A 42 0.36 5.50 -7.16
CA TYR A 42 -0.61 5.71 -6.08
C TYR A 42 -1.46 4.46 -5.81
N THR A 43 -2.00 3.83 -6.86
CA THR A 43 -2.83 2.63 -6.74
C THR A 43 -2.05 1.46 -6.14
N SER A 44 -0.80 1.29 -6.56
CA SER A 44 0.10 0.24 -6.06
C SER A 44 0.39 0.46 -4.57
N PHE A 45 0.68 1.70 -4.17
CA PHE A 45 0.97 2.06 -2.78
C PHE A 45 -0.25 1.86 -1.87
N THR A 46 -1.40 2.46 -2.21
CA THR A 46 -2.63 2.34 -1.41
C THR A 46 -3.09 0.90 -1.26
N ARG A 47 -3.00 0.11 -2.34
CA ARG A 47 -3.42 -1.30 -2.31
C ARG A 47 -2.44 -2.18 -1.53
N TYR A 48 -1.14 -1.90 -1.60
CA TYR A 48 -0.13 -2.59 -0.80
C TYR A 48 -0.32 -2.34 0.70
N LEU A 49 -0.58 -1.09 1.09
CA LEU A 49 -0.93 -0.74 2.47
C LEU A 49 -2.17 -1.51 2.95
N GLY A 50 -3.24 -1.54 2.14
CA GLY A 50 -4.42 -2.31 2.47
C GLY A 50 -4.12 -3.80 2.69
N LEU A 51 -3.19 -4.39 1.91
CA LEU A 51 -2.76 -5.77 2.12
C LEU A 51 -1.96 -5.94 3.40
N LEU A 52 -1.02 -5.06 3.72
CA LEU A 52 -0.25 -5.13 4.97
C LEU A 52 -1.14 -5.08 6.20
N VAL A 53 -2.15 -4.20 6.19
CA VAL A 53 -3.14 -4.08 7.28
C VAL A 53 -4.01 -5.32 7.39
N HIS A 54 -4.27 -6.03 6.29
CA HIS A 54 -5.10 -7.24 6.28
C HIS A 54 -4.31 -8.56 6.37
N ASP A 55 -2.99 -8.54 6.17
CA ASP A 55 -2.13 -9.72 6.24
C ASP A 55 -1.86 -10.07 7.70
N ARG A 56 -2.41 -11.21 8.14
CA ARG A 56 -2.30 -11.67 9.53
C ARG A 56 -0.90 -12.09 9.96
N ILE A 57 0.02 -12.27 9.00
CA ILE A 57 1.43 -12.56 9.28
C ILE A 57 2.18 -11.27 9.61
N ILE A 58 1.80 -10.16 8.95
CA ILE A 58 2.48 -8.86 9.10
C ILE A 58 1.76 -7.97 10.11
N CYS A 59 0.44 -8.03 10.17
CA CYS A 59 -0.41 -7.44 11.19
C CYS A 59 -1.19 -8.54 11.93
N PRO A 60 -0.65 -9.05 13.05
CA PRO A 60 -1.28 -10.15 13.79
C PRO A 60 -2.67 -9.83 14.37
N LEU A 61 -3.10 -8.57 14.37
CA LEU A 61 -4.39 -8.15 14.93
C LEU A 61 -5.46 -8.07 13.85
N TRP A 62 -6.66 -8.52 14.20
CA TRP A 62 -7.87 -8.20 13.46
C TRP A 62 -8.19 -6.74 13.78
N VAL A 63 -7.54 -5.80 13.07
CA VAL A 63 -7.70 -4.36 13.29
C VAL A 63 -9.15 -3.99 12.99
N GLN A 64 -10.00 -3.94 14.02
CA GLN A 64 -11.35 -3.37 13.91
C GLN A 64 -11.29 -1.83 13.91
N SER A 65 -10.26 -1.26 14.53
CA SER A 65 -9.96 0.17 14.57
C SER A 65 -8.45 0.41 14.49
N SER A 66 -8.03 1.49 13.83
CA SER A 66 -6.61 1.87 13.74
C SER A 66 -5.96 2.18 15.11
N ILE A 67 -6.75 2.35 16.16
CA ILE A 67 -6.31 2.55 17.55
C ILE A 67 -5.73 1.25 18.14
N ASP A 68 -6.09 0.09 17.59
CA ASP A 68 -5.66 -1.22 18.09
C ASP A 68 -4.27 -1.62 17.56
N ILE A 69 -3.66 -0.82 16.68
CA ILE A 69 -2.33 -1.11 16.12
C ILE A 69 -1.27 -0.64 17.12
N GLU A 70 -0.62 -1.58 17.81
CA GLU A 70 0.52 -1.29 18.68
C GLU A 70 1.72 -0.73 17.88
N ASP A 71 2.51 0.14 18.52
CA ASP A 71 3.68 0.78 17.90
C ASP A 71 4.67 -0.23 17.27
N ILE A 72 4.85 -1.39 17.90
CA ILE A 72 5.73 -2.46 17.39
C ILE A 72 5.22 -3.07 16.08
N MET A 73 3.91 -3.11 15.88
CA MET A 73 3.30 -3.56 14.63
C MET A 73 3.41 -2.49 13.55
N LEU A 74 3.28 -1.22 13.94
CA LEU A 74 3.46 -0.09 13.04
C LEU A 74 4.89 -0.08 12.47
N GLU A 75 5.90 -0.33 13.30
CA GLU A 75 7.29 -0.42 12.88
C GLU A 75 7.52 -1.56 11.86
N HIS A 76 6.95 -2.75 12.12
CA HIS A 76 7.03 -3.88 11.18
C HIS A 76 6.33 -3.61 9.85
N MET A 77 5.13 -3.01 9.88
CA MET A 77 4.44 -2.58 8.67
C MET A 77 5.27 -1.57 7.88
N TRP A 78 5.86 -0.60 8.58
CA TRP A 78 6.67 0.44 7.96
C TRP A 78 7.92 -0.12 7.31
N ALA A 79 8.60 -1.07 7.96
CA ALA A 79 9.74 -1.78 7.37
C ALA A 79 9.36 -2.49 6.06
N ALA A 80 8.20 -3.14 6.00
CA ALA A 80 7.70 -3.78 4.77
C ALA A 80 7.39 -2.76 3.66
N VAL A 81 6.82 -1.60 4.00
CA VAL A 81 6.61 -0.49 3.05
C VAL A 81 7.94 0.03 2.53
N ALA A 82 8.91 0.30 3.41
CA ALA A 82 10.22 0.84 3.06
C ALA A 82 11.08 -0.13 2.23
N GLU A 83 10.79 -1.44 2.27
CA GLU A 83 11.43 -2.43 1.40
C GLU A 83 11.02 -2.24 -0.07
N LYS A 84 9.75 -1.91 -0.32
CA LYS A 84 9.15 -1.88 -1.68
C LYS A 84 9.00 -0.49 -2.26
N PHE A 85 8.95 0.53 -1.41
CA PHE A 85 8.73 1.91 -1.81
C PHE A 85 9.85 2.81 -1.30
N ASP A 86 10.12 3.87 -2.06
CA ASP A 86 11.06 4.93 -1.69
C ASP A 86 10.35 6.28 -1.72
N SER A 87 10.50 7.08 -0.67
CA SER A 87 9.83 8.37 -0.58
C SER A 87 10.63 9.33 0.27
N ASP A 88 10.63 10.58 -0.15
CA ASP A 88 11.34 11.66 0.52
C ASP A 88 10.73 11.95 1.91
N ILE A 89 9.47 11.56 2.14
CA ILE A 89 8.79 11.65 3.44
C ILE A 89 9.22 10.51 4.37
N MET A 90 9.68 9.38 3.84
CA MET A 90 10.11 8.22 4.65
C MET A 90 11.54 8.35 5.19
N ASN A 91 12.30 9.33 4.70
CA ASN A 91 13.69 9.59 5.05
C ASN A 91 13.86 10.82 5.98
N GLY A 92 12.76 11.36 6.54
CA GLY A 92 12.72 12.59 7.34
C GLY A 92 12.30 12.37 8.78
#